data_AF-A0A5C6D618-F1
#
_entry.id   AF-A0A5C6D618-F1
#
_cell.length_a   1.000
_cell.length_b   1.000
_cell.length_c   1.000
_cell.angle_alpha   90.00
_cell.angle_beta   90.00
_cell.angle_gamma   90.00
#
_symmetry.space_group_name_H-M   'P 1'
#
loop_
_entity.id
_entity.type
_entity.pdbx_description
1 polymer ?
#
loop_
_entity_poly.entity_id
_entity_poly.type
_entity_poly.pdbx_seq_one_letter_code
_entity_poly.pdbx_strand_id
1 'polypeptide(L)'
;MPNTLRIISVLMLLTAALFGRVTGEDKPRVVVMSDIGGTEPDDQESFVRLLLYSNELDLVGLIGANSQFGIHRGDTRVFERMIDAYSQIRPNLLVHAEGYPKPAYLKSIIRSGQNRHIGMDGVGQGATTDGSRLIADELKKADERPVWVLAWGGVNTLAQTLWDLREEQTAHIVLAVTDNIRRRSMICKP
;
A
#
# COMPACT_ATOMS: atom_id res chain seq x y z
N MET A 1 26.56 49.84 13.34
CA MET A 1 25.76 48.82 14.04
C MET A 1 24.37 48.48 13.44
N PRO A 2 23.85 49.10 12.34
CA PRO A 2 22.53 48.68 11.79
C PRO A 2 22.61 47.52 10.78
N ASN A 3 23.76 47.27 10.16
CA ASN A 3 23.92 46.21 9.15
C ASN A 3 24.08 44.82 9.74
N THR A 4 24.64 44.71 10.95
CA THR A 4 24.78 43.43 11.67
C THR A 4 23.42 42.84 12.04
N LEU A 5 22.45 43.68 12.43
CA LEU A 5 21.10 43.24 12.77
C LEU A 5 20.35 42.72 11.53
N ARG A 6 20.51 43.40 10.37
CA ARG A 6 19.91 42.96 9.10
C ARG A 6 20.50 41.64 8.59
N ILE A 7 21.81 41.43 8.72
CA ILE A 7 22.46 40.18 8.30
C ILE A 7 21.99 39.02 9.18
N ILE A 8 21.87 39.22 10.49
CA ILE A 8 21.35 38.19 11.41
C ILE A 8 19.89 37.85 11.08
N SER A 9 19.05 38.83 10.77
CA SER A 9 17.66 38.60 10.37
C SER A 9 17.54 37.83 9.05
N VAL A 10 18.35 38.16 8.04
CA VAL A 10 18.37 37.43 6.76
C VAL A 10 18.89 36.01 6.94
N LEU A 11 19.92 35.81 7.78
CA LEU A 11 20.46 34.49 8.08
C LEU A 11 19.44 33.62 8.84
N MET A 12 18.71 34.19 9.81
CA MET A 12 17.61 33.49 10.52
C MET A 12 16.47 33.07 9.58
N LEU A 13 16.07 33.96 8.65
CA LEU A 13 15.06 33.66 7.63
C LEU A 13 15.52 32.57 6.66
N LEU A 14 16.80 32.55 6.27
CA LEU A 14 17.37 31.48 5.45
C LEU A 14 17.42 30.13 6.20
N THR A 15 17.77 30.14 7.49
CA THR A 15 17.77 28.91 8.30
C THR A 15 16.37 28.36 8.52
N ALA A 16 15.35 29.21 8.71
CA ALA A 16 13.95 28.78 8.85
C ALA A 16 13.37 28.20 7.54
N ALA A 17 13.90 28.59 6.38
CA ALA A 17 13.53 28.02 5.09
C ALA A 17 14.25 26.67 4.80
N LEU A 18 15.39 26.42 5.45
CA LEU A 18 16.16 25.16 5.33
C LEU A 18 15.67 24.08 6.30
N PHE A 19 15.05 24.46 7.42
CA PHE A 19 14.24 23.54 8.21
C PHE A 19 12.91 23.33 7.50
N GLY A 20 12.91 22.43 6.52
CA GLY A 20 11.69 21.87 5.97
C GLY A 20 10.76 21.48 7.11
N ARG A 21 9.50 21.91 7.02
CA ARG A 21 8.49 21.48 7.98
C ARG A 21 8.44 19.95 7.94
N VAL A 22 8.83 19.28 9.01
CA VAL A 22 8.38 17.91 9.29
C VAL A 22 6.90 18.04 9.61
N THR A 23 6.06 17.99 8.57
CA THR A 23 4.61 18.04 8.72
C THR A 23 4.07 16.62 8.87
N GLY A 24 3.56 16.30 10.06
CA GLY A 24 2.80 15.08 10.34
C GLY A 24 3.67 13.86 10.63
N GLU A 25 3.22 13.00 11.54
CA GLU A 25 3.75 11.64 11.59
C GLU A 25 3.49 10.99 10.22
N ASP A 26 4.54 10.71 9.47
CA ASP A 26 4.45 10.13 8.14
C ASP A 26 3.83 8.73 8.23
N LYS A 27 2.53 8.64 7.97
CA LYS A 27 1.79 7.38 7.99
C LYS A 27 2.45 6.38 7.04
N PRO A 28 2.67 5.12 7.45
CA PRO A 28 3.17 4.10 6.55
C PRO A 28 2.24 3.93 5.34
N ARG A 29 2.82 3.91 4.13
CA ARG A 29 2.10 3.58 2.90
C ARG A 29 1.96 2.08 2.81
N VAL A 30 0.74 1.57 2.74
CA VAL A 30 0.45 0.13 2.82
C VAL A 30 -0.34 -0.34 1.60
N VAL A 31 0.17 -1.39 0.98
CA VAL A 31 -0.57 -2.24 0.04
C VAL A 31 -0.88 -3.56 0.72
N VAL A 32 -2.13 -4.00 0.64
CA VAL A 32 -2.54 -5.34 1.06
C VAL A 32 -2.74 -6.22 -0.16
N MET A 33 -2.14 -7.39 -0.15
CA MET A 33 -2.33 -8.44 -1.14
C MET A 33 -2.81 -9.69 -0.44
N SER A 34 -4.01 -10.14 -0.81
CA SER A 34 -4.74 -11.13 -0.02
C SER A 34 -5.51 -12.06 -0.92
N ASP A 35 -5.58 -13.33 -0.53
CA ASP A 35 -6.45 -14.34 -1.11
C ASP A 35 -7.83 -14.33 -0.47
N ILE A 36 -8.30 -13.13 -0.11
CA ILE A 36 -9.60 -12.88 0.50
C ILE A 36 -10.72 -13.55 -0.29
N GLY A 37 -11.66 -14.12 0.46
CA GLY A 37 -12.71 -14.95 -0.10
C GLY A 37 -12.33 -16.42 -0.16
N GLY A 38 -13.33 -17.26 -0.40
CA GLY A 38 -13.22 -18.70 -0.17
C GLY A 38 -13.78 -19.09 1.20
N THR A 39 -13.26 -20.18 1.77
CA THR A 39 -13.82 -20.82 2.97
C THR A 39 -13.18 -20.38 4.28
N GLU A 40 -12.05 -19.66 4.24
CA GLU A 40 -11.33 -19.24 5.44
C GLU A 40 -11.68 -17.78 5.84
N PRO A 41 -11.90 -17.51 7.14
CA PRO A 41 -12.30 -16.18 7.61
C PRO A 41 -11.13 -15.24 7.92
N ASP A 42 -9.90 -15.74 8.01
CA ASP A 42 -8.71 -15.05 8.53
C ASP A 42 -8.38 -13.72 7.81
N ASP A 43 -8.45 -13.71 6.48
CA ASP A 43 -8.23 -12.50 5.69
C ASP A 43 -9.32 -11.44 5.88
N GLN A 44 -10.57 -11.88 6.10
CA GLN A 44 -11.68 -10.98 6.41
C GLN A 44 -11.50 -10.39 7.81
N GLU A 45 -11.17 -11.20 8.80
CA GLU A 45 -10.91 -10.75 10.18
C GLU A 45 -9.72 -9.76 10.24
N SER A 46 -8.64 -10.07 9.52
CA SER A 46 -7.48 -9.19 9.37
C SER A 46 -7.85 -7.88 8.70
N PHE A 47 -8.73 -7.90 7.68
CA PHE A 47 -9.20 -6.69 7.02
C PHE A 47 -10.11 -5.83 7.92
N VAL A 48 -10.98 -6.44 8.75
CA VAL A 48 -11.74 -5.69 9.78
C VAL A 48 -10.77 -4.96 10.70
N ARG A 49 -9.77 -5.66 11.24
CA ARG A 49 -8.76 -5.03 12.10
C ARG A 49 -8.02 -3.91 11.37
N LEU A 50 -7.59 -4.12 10.13
CA LEU A 50 -6.91 -3.09 9.35
C LEU A 50 -7.75 -1.82 9.21
N LEU A 51 -9.05 -1.96 8.92
CA LEU A 51 -9.95 -0.82 8.78
C LEU A 51 -10.08 0.00 10.08
N LEU A 52 -10.03 -0.65 11.24
CA LEU A 52 -10.06 0.04 12.54
C LEU A 52 -8.79 0.83 12.86
N TYR A 53 -7.66 0.48 12.24
CA TYR A 53 -6.37 1.19 12.33
C TYR A 53 -6.06 2.05 11.09
N SER A 54 -7.00 2.15 10.14
CA SER A 54 -6.76 2.83 8.87
C SER A 54 -6.62 4.35 9.00
N ASN A 55 -6.90 4.91 10.17
CA ASN A 55 -6.56 6.30 10.47
C ASN A 55 -5.05 6.51 10.68
N GLU A 56 -4.28 5.46 11.01
CA GLU A 56 -2.82 5.51 11.24
C GLU A 56 -2.01 5.07 10.00
N LEU A 57 -2.69 4.65 8.93
CA LEU A 57 -2.07 4.04 7.76
C LEU A 57 -2.56 4.72 6.48
N ASP A 58 -1.64 4.95 5.54
CA ASP A 58 -2.00 5.34 4.18
C ASP A 58 -2.20 4.07 3.35
N LEU A 59 -3.43 3.56 3.34
CA LEU A 59 -3.80 2.46 2.46
C LEU A 59 -3.76 2.96 1.01
N VAL A 60 -2.85 2.41 0.21
CA VAL A 60 -2.63 2.81 -1.19
C VAL A 60 -3.00 1.69 -2.18
N GLY A 61 -3.22 0.46 -1.70
CA GLY A 61 -3.71 -0.64 -2.54
C GLY A 61 -4.39 -1.75 -1.76
N LEU A 62 -5.51 -2.24 -2.27
CA LEU A 62 -6.22 -3.42 -1.77
C LEU A 62 -6.34 -4.43 -2.91
N ILE A 63 -5.50 -5.46 -2.89
CA ILE A 63 -5.31 -6.35 -4.03
C ILE A 63 -5.84 -7.75 -3.70
N GLY A 64 -6.87 -8.17 -4.44
CA GLY A 64 -7.34 -9.56 -4.44
C GLY A 64 -6.46 -10.40 -5.36
N ALA A 65 -5.71 -11.35 -4.82
CA ALA A 65 -4.81 -12.24 -5.56
C ALA A 65 -4.97 -13.68 -5.08
N ASN A 66 -4.54 -14.66 -5.87
CA ASN A 66 -4.59 -16.06 -5.49
C ASN A 66 -3.44 -16.46 -4.53
N SER A 67 -3.49 -17.70 -4.06
CA SER A 67 -2.44 -18.31 -3.25
C SER A 67 -2.35 -19.81 -3.54
N GLN A 68 -1.37 -20.49 -2.92
CA GLN A 68 -1.29 -21.95 -2.94
C GLN A 68 -2.53 -22.64 -2.35
N PHE A 69 -3.31 -21.93 -1.54
CA PHE A 69 -4.53 -22.43 -0.88
C PHE A 69 -5.80 -22.20 -1.71
N GLY A 70 -5.68 -21.65 -2.92
CA GLY A 70 -6.77 -21.57 -3.88
C GLY A 70 -6.49 -20.64 -5.05
N ILE A 71 -6.54 -21.19 -6.27
CA ILE A 71 -6.25 -20.46 -7.51
C ILE A 71 -7.32 -19.42 -7.88
N HIS A 72 -8.57 -19.65 -7.45
CA HIS A 72 -9.73 -18.79 -7.71
C HIS A 72 -10.10 -17.87 -6.53
N ARG A 73 -9.20 -17.72 -5.55
CA ARG A 73 -9.35 -16.79 -4.42
C ARG A 73 -8.98 -15.35 -4.83
N GLY A 74 -9.14 -14.41 -3.89
CA GLY A 74 -8.89 -12.99 -4.14
C GLY A 74 -10.08 -12.27 -4.78
N ASP A 75 -11.31 -12.62 -4.38
CA ASP A 75 -12.52 -11.98 -4.89
C ASP A 75 -12.63 -10.55 -4.32
N THR A 76 -12.35 -9.56 -5.17
CA THR A 76 -12.36 -8.13 -4.80
C THR A 76 -13.72 -7.65 -4.30
N ARG A 77 -14.82 -8.33 -4.64
CA ARG A 77 -16.16 -8.02 -4.12
C ARG A 77 -16.25 -8.25 -2.62
N VAL A 78 -15.37 -9.07 -2.03
CA VAL A 78 -15.31 -9.24 -0.57
C VAL A 78 -14.80 -7.94 0.07
N PHE A 79 -13.74 -7.32 -0.46
CA PHE A 79 -13.29 -6.00 0.01
C PHE A 79 -14.41 -4.96 -0.09
N GLU A 80 -15.12 -4.90 -1.22
CA GLU A 80 -16.21 -3.95 -1.42
C GLU A 80 -17.30 -4.09 -0.35
N ARG A 81 -17.77 -5.33 -0.09
CA ARG A 81 -18.80 -5.59 0.94
C ARG A 81 -18.32 -5.21 2.34
N MET A 82 -17.07 -5.49 2.67
CA MET A 82 -16.51 -5.13 3.97
C MET A 82 -16.32 -3.62 4.12
N ILE A 83 -15.97 -2.92 3.04
CA ILE A 83 -15.92 -1.46 3.02
C ILE A 83 -17.32 -0.85 3.15
N ASP A 84 -18.36 -1.49 2.61
CA ASP A 84 -19.75 -1.08 2.83
C ASP A 84 -20.18 -1.22 4.29
N ALA A 85 -19.75 -2.28 4.98
CA ALA A 85 -19.94 -2.41 6.42
C ALA A 85 -19.17 -1.32 7.20
N TYR A 86 -17.90 -1.08 6.85
CA TYR A 86 -17.10 0.00 7.43
C TYR A 86 -17.75 1.39 7.22
N SER A 87 -18.38 1.63 6.06
CA SER A 87 -19.08 2.90 5.79
C SER A 87 -20.16 3.21 6.82
N GLN A 88 -20.82 2.19 7.37
CA GLN A 88 -21.89 2.36 8.36
C GLN A 88 -21.34 2.78 9.72
N ILE A 89 -20.13 2.34 10.07
CA ILE A 89 -19.51 2.60 11.39
C ILE A 89 -18.50 3.76 11.36
N ARG A 90 -18.05 4.20 10.18
CA ARG A 90 -17.10 5.30 10.02
C ARG A 90 -17.51 6.60 10.74
N PRO A 91 -18.79 7.04 10.75
CA PRO A 91 -19.20 8.22 11.52
C PRO A 91 -18.87 8.11 13.02
N ASN A 92 -19.01 6.91 13.60
CA ASN A 92 -18.66 6.67 15.00
C ASN A 92 -17.15 6.67 15.21
N LEU A 93 -16.38 6.05 14.30
CA LEU A 93 -14.91 6.06 14.35
C LEU A 93 -14.35 7.50 14.35
N LEU A 94 -14.95 8.38 13.55
CA LEU A 94 -14.54 9.79 13.46
C LEU A 94 -14.79 10.59 14.74
N VAL A 95 -15.63 10.11 15.66
CA VAL A 95 -15.76 10.71 17.01
C VAL A 95 -14.51 10.46 17.85
N HIS A 96 -13.79 9.36 17.59
CA HIS A 96 -12.65 8.92 18.38
C HIS A 96 -11.31 9.40 17.83
N ALA A 97 -11.15 9.45 16.50
CA ALA A 97 -9.94 9.97 15.87
C ALA A 97 -10.24 10.50 14.45
N GLU A 98 -9.44 11.47 14.01
CA GLU A 98 -9.45 11.93 12.62
C GLU A 98 -8.68 10.98 11.70
N GLY A 99 -8.71 11.23 10.39
CA GLY A 99 -7.86 10.53 9.44
C GLY A 99 -8.40 9.20 8.92
N TYR A 100 -9.54 8.71 9.40
CA TYR A 100 -10.19 7.52 8.83
C TYR A 100 -10.57 7.74 7.34
N PRO A 101 -10.11 6.88 6.41
CA PRO A 101 -10.29 7.06 4.97
C PRO A 101 -11.77 7.00 4.57
N LYS A 102 -12.13 7.75 3.53
CA LYS A 102 -13.49 7.71 2.97
C LYS A 102 -13.73 6.34 2.30
N PRO A 103 -14.92 5.73 2.43
CA PRO A 103 -15.21 4.44 1.78
C PRO A 103 -15.02 4.48 0.26
N ALA A 104 -15.39 5.59 -0.38
CA ALA A 104 -15.18 5.80 -1.82
C ALA A 104 -13.68 5.75 -2.22
N TYR A 105 -12.80 6.29 -1.38
CA TYR A 105 -11.35 6.21 -1.61
C TYR A 105 -10.86 4.76 -1.47
N LEU A 106 -11.26 4.06 -0.40
CA LEU A 106 -10.89 2.65 -0.21
C LEU A 106 -11.34 1.78 -1.39
N LYS A 107 -12.55 1.99 -1.92
CA LYS A 107 -13.03 1.28 -3.12
C LYS A 107 -12.21 1.63 -4.36
N SER A 108 -11.76 2.88 -4.49
CA SER A 108 -10.98 3.33 -5.66
C SER A 108 -9.59 2.70 -5.77
N ILE A 109 -9.06 2.14 -4.69
CA ILE A 109 -7.74 1.47 -4.64
C ILE A 109 -7.84 -0.07 -4.66
N ILE A 110 -9.04 -0.62 -4.86
CA ILE A 110 -9.23 -2.07 -5.03
C ILE A 110 -8.77 -2.48 -6.43
N ARG A 111 -7.90 -3.49 -6.52
CA ARG A 111 -7.43 -4.04 -7.81
C ARG A 111 -7.38 -5.56 -7.78
N SER A 112 -7.48 -6.19 -8.94
CA SER A 112 -7.23 -7.62 -9.09
C SER A 112 -5.76 -7.86 -9.39
N GLY A 113 -5.13 -8.75 -8.61
CA GLY A 113 -3.79 -9.27 -8.83
C GLY A 113 -3.83 -10.59 -9.61
N GLN A 114 -2.81 -11.43 -9.42
CA GLN A 114 -2.73 -12.72 -10.10
C GLN A 114 -3.81 -13.69 -9.65
N ASN A 115 -4.51 -14.29 -10.60
CA ASN A 115 -5.63 -15.21 -10.35
C ASN A 115 -5.73 -16.39 -11.34
N ARG A 116 -4.71 -16.57 -12.20
CA ARG A 116 -4.70 -17.62 -13.24
C ARG A 116 -3.76 -18.78 -12.95
N HIS A 117 -2.62 -18.50 -12.31
CA HIS A 117 -1.58 -19.46 -11.98
C HIS A 117 -1.02 -19.16 -10.59
N ILE A 118 -0.46 -20.17 -9.93
CA ILE A 118 0.07 -20.06 -8.57
C ILE A 118 1.58 -19.83 -8.64
N GLY A 119 2.11 -19.02 -7.72
CA GLY A 119 3.55 -18.81 -7.61
C GLY A 119 4.18 -18.20 -8.87
N MET A 120 5.38 -18.64 -9.21
CA MET A 120 6.13 -18.11 -10.36
C MET A 120 5.55 -18.49 -11.72
N ASP A 121 4.67 -19.50 -11.79
CA ASP A 121 3.96 -19.85 -13.03
C ASP A 121 3.00 -18.74 -13.48
N GLY A 122 2.62 -17.86 -12.54
CA GLY A 122 1.85 -16.65 -12.82
C GLY A 122 2.71 -15.42 -13.08
N VAL A 123 4.02 -15.57 -13.26
CA VAL A 123 4.94 -14.45 -13.42
C VAL A 123 5.67 -14.52 -14.76
N GLY A 124 5.67 -13.43 -15.51
CA GLY A 124 6.42 -13.34 -16.76
C GLY A 124 5.83 -12.36 -17.77
N GLN A 125 6.26 -12.51 -19.02
CA GLN A 125 5.79 -11.69 -20.13
C GLN A 125 4.27 -11.83 -20.31
N GLY A 126 3.56 -10.71 -20.38
CA GLY A 126 2.11 -10.67 -20.59
C GLY A 126 1.27 -11.04 -19.37
N ALA A 127 1.88 -11.25 -18.20
CA ALA A 127 1.19 -11.57 -16.96
C ALA A 127 0.91 -10.34 -16.07
N THR A 128 1.14 -9.12 -16.55
CA THR A 128 0.83 -7.87 -15.82
C THR A 128 -0.66 -7.77 -15.49
N THR A 129 -0.97 -7.43 -14.23
CA THR A 129 -2.33 -7.21 -13.73
C THR A 129 -2.55 -5.77 -13.29
N ASP A 130 -3.80 -5.42 -13.03
CA ASP A 130 -4.17 -4.15 -12.41
C ASP A 130 -3.54 -3.97 -11.03
N GLY A 131 -3.42 -5.05 -10.25
CA GLY A 131 -2.72 -5.06 -8.98
C GLY A 131 -1.23 -4.85 -9.11
N SER A 132 -0.56 -5.52 -10.07
CA SER A 132 0.88 -5.32 -10.26
C SER A 132 1.22 -3.93 -10.79
N ARG A 133 0.37 -3.37 -11.67
CA ARG A 133 0.49 -1.97 -12.11
C ARG A 133 0.34 -0.98 -10.95
N LEU A 134 -0.67 -1.17 -10.09
CA LEU A 134 -0.85 -0.30 -8.92
C LEU A 134 0.40 -0.30 -8.03
N ILE A 135 0.96 -1.48 -7.73
CA ILE A 135 2.18 -1.56 -6.91
C ILE A 135 3.34 -0.82 -7.62
N ALA A 136 3.53 -1.04 -8.92
CA ALA A 136 4.58 -0.38 -9.69
C ALA A 136 4.43 1.15 -9.67
N ASP A 137 3.21 1.65 -9.86
CA ASP A 137 2.90 3.08 -9.83
C ASP A 137 3.17 3.68 -8.46
N GLU A 138 2.75 3.02 -7.37
CA GLU A 138 3.02 3.48 -6.00
C GLU A 138 4.52 3.54 -5.69
N LEU A 139 5.31 2.60 -6.22
CA LEU A 139 6.76 2.55 -6.05
C LEU A 139 7.50 3.61 -6.89
N LYS A 140 6.90 4.08 -7.98
CA LYS A 140 7.45 5.14 -8.85
C LYS A 140 7.07 6.55 -8.41
N LYS A 141 6.13 6.72 -7.46
CA LYS A 141 5.73 8.04 -6.96
C LYS A 141 6.93 8.75 -6.32
N ALA A 142 6.99 10.07 -6.51
CA ALA A 142 7.93 10.95 -5.81
C ALA A 142 7.49 11.16 -4.35
N ASP A 143 7.49 10.09 -3.58
CA ASP A 143 7.21 10.03 -2.15
C ASP A 143 8.32 9.21 -1.49
N GLU A 144 9.07 9.84 -0.58
CA GLU A 144 10.25 9.24 0.05
C GLU A 144 9.89 8.11 1.04
N ARG A 145 8.61 7.98 1.42
CA ARG A 145 8.17 6.94 2.34
C ARG A 145 8.14 5.58 1.64
N PRO A 146 8.66 4.52 2.28
CA PRO A 146 8.62 3.17 1.72
C PRO A 146 7.18 2.67 1.59
N VAL A 147 6.97 1.77 0.63
CA VAL A 147 5.69 1.07 0.47
C VAL A 147 5.80 -0.29 1.16
N TRP A 148 4.94 -0.51 2.14
CA TRP A 148 4.80 -1.77 2.86
C TRP A 148 3.82 -2.66 2.12
N VAL A 149 4.30 -3.79 1.61
CA VAL A 149 3.45 -4.78 0.96
C VAL A 149 3.15 -5.90 1.95
N LEU A 150 1.92 -5.94 2.44
CA LEU A 150 1.42 -6.99 3.31
C LEU A 150 0.95 -8.15 2.45
N ALA A 151 1.65 -9.27 2.52
CA ALA A 151 1.30 -10.50 1.82
C ALA A 151 0.50 -11.41 2.77
N TRP A 152 -0.82 -11.43 2.60
CA TRP A 152 -1.74 -12.32 3.31
C TRP A 152 -2.05 -13.57 2.48
N GLY A 153 -1.87 -13.51 1.15
CA GLY A 153 -1.96 -14.64 0.23
C GLY A 153 -0.64 -14.94 -0.52
N GLY A 154 -0.75 -15.28 -1.81
CA GLY A 154 0.42 -15.51 -2.67
C GLY A 154 1.18 -14.21 -2.98
N VAL A 155 2.50 -14.32 -3.19
CA VAL A 155 3.38 -13.16 -3.48
C VAL A 155 3.63 -12.91 -4.97
N ASN A 156 2.94 -13.65 -5.84
CA ASN A 156 3.13 -13.61 -7.29
C ASN A 156 2.75 -12.26 -7.93
N THR A 157 1.80 -11.50 -7.39
CA THR A 157 1.51 -10.14 -7.90
C THR A 157 2.67 -9.18 -7.63
N LEU A 158 3.31 -9.27 -6.45
CA LEU A 158 4.53 -8.52 -6.17
C LEU A 158 5.69 -9.00 -7.05
N ALA A 159 5.84 -10.31 -7.23
CA ALA A 159 6.87 -10.86 -8.12
C ALA A 159 6.68 -10.39 -9.58
N GLN A 160 5.44 -10.34 -10.08
CA GLN A 160 5.13 -9.77 -11.39
C GLN A 160 5.48 -8.29 -11.46
N THR A 161 5.19 -7.52 -10.41
CA THR A 161 5.55 -6.10 -10.34
C THR A 161 7.07 -5.92 -10.52
N LEU A 162 7.86 -6.70 -9.79
CA LEU A 162 9.32 -6.65 -9.89
C LEU A 162 9.83 -7.16 -11.25
N TRP A 163 9.14 -8.14 -11.85
CA TRP A 163 9.43 -8.61 -13.20
C TRP A 163 9.24 -7.49 -14.23
N ASP A 164 8.08 -6.82 -14.21
CA ASP A 164 7.74 -5.72 -15.12
C ASP A 164 8.75 -4.55 -14.97
N LEU A 165 9.05 -4.14 -13.74
CA LEU A 165 10.02 -3.06 -13.47
C LEU A 165 11.43 -3.38 -13.97
N ARG A 166 11.83 -4.65 -13.94
CA ARG A 166 13.13 -5.09 -14.46
C ARG A 166 13.15 -5.08 -15.99
N GLU A 167 12.08 -5.52 -16.64
CA GLU A 167 11.96 -5.52 -18.11
C GLU A 167 11.93 -4.11 -18.69
N GLU A 168 11.40 -3.13 -17.96
CA GLU A 168 11.50 -1.71 -18.29
C GLU A 168 12.94 -1.16 -18.24
N GLN A 169 13.95 -2.01 -17.96
CA GLN A 169 15.38 -1.68 -17.84
C GLN A 169 15.72 -0.62 -16.81
N THR A 170 14.83 -0.43 -15.83
CA THR A 170 15.07 0.56 -14.80
C THR A 170 15.82 -0.06 -13.63
N ALA A 171 17.01 -0.61 -13.88
CA ALA A 171 17.81 -1.32 -12.88
C ALA A 171 18.11 -0.48 -11.62
N HIS A 172 18.28 0.84 -11.79
CA HIS A 172 18.44 1.77 -10.67
C HIS A 172 17.13 1.94 -9.87
N ILE A 173 15.98 1.94 -10.55
CA ILE A 173 14.67 1.91 -9.90
C ILE A 173 14.48 0.56 -9.23
N VAL A 174 14.82 -0.58 -9.83
CA VAL A 174 14.65 -1.89 -9.17
C VAL A 174 15.41 -1.94 -7.84
N LEU A 175 16.65 -1.45 -7.79
CA LEU A 175 17.44 -1.40 -6.54
C LEU A 175 16.86 -0.40 -5.52
N ALA A 176 16.58 0.84 -5.94
CA ALA A 176 15.96 1.86 -5.07
C ALA A 176 14.55 1.46 -4.61
N VAL A 177 13.81 0.74 -5.44
CA VAL A 177 12.48 0.19 -5.19
C VAL A 177 12.56 -1.01 -4.27
N THR A 178 13.54 -1.90 -4.43
CA THR A 178 13.73 -3.00 -3.47
C THR A 178 14.15 -2.50 -2.09
N ASP A 179 14.90 -1.40 -2.01
CA ASP A 179 15.22 -0.73 -0.74
C ASP A 179 14.00 -0.03 -0.13
N ASN A 180 13.10 0.49 -0.99
CA ASN A 180 11.81 1.09 -0.59
C ASN A 180 10.69 0.08 -0.32
N ILE A 181 10.88 -1.21 -0.60
CA ILE A 181 9.92 -2.25 -0.24
C ILE A 181 10.33 -2.86 1.10
N ARG A 182 9.56 -2.53 2.13
CA ARG A 182 9.63 -3.28 3.38
C ARG A 182 8.65 -4.45 3.32
N ARG A 183 9.19 -5.65 3.24
CA ARG A 183 8.41 -6.90 3.22
C ARG A 183 8.11 -7.33 4.64
N ARG A 184 6.83 -7.42 4.98
CA ARG A 184 6.38 -8.11 6.18
C ARG A 184 5.39 -9.17 5.75
N SER A 185 5.85 -10.42 5.70
CA SER A 185 4.94 -11.54 5.60
C SER A 185 4.25 -11.69 6.94
N MET A 186 2.92 -11.68 6.94
CA MET A 186 2.19 -12.31 8.02
C MET A 186 2.07 -13.77 7.60
N ILE A 187 3.06 -14.59 7.98
CA ILE A 187 2.94 -16.05 7.85
C ILE A 187 1.93 -16.47 8.92
N CYS A 188 0.65 -16.43 8.56
CA CYS A 188 -0.44 -16.96 9.36
C CYS A 188 -0.93 -18.33 8.86
N LYS A 189 -0.27 -18.93 7.87
CA LYS A 189 -0.59 -20.29 7.43
C LYS A 189 0.54 -21.25 7.78
N PRO A 190 0.40 -22.06 8.86
CA PRO A 190 1.27 -23.22 9.09
C PRO A 190 1.19 -24.22 7.94
#